data_AF-A0AAD6KHY3-F1
#
_entry.id   AF-A0AAD6KHY3-F1
#
_cell.length_a   1.000
_cell.length_b   1.000
_cell.length_c   1.000
_cell.angle_alpha   90.00
_cell.angle_beta   90.00
_cell.angle_gamma   90.00
#
_symmetry.space_group_name_H-M   'P 1'
#
loop_
_entity.id
_entity.type
_entity.pdbx_description
1 polymer ?
#
loop_
_entity_poly.entity_id
_entity_poly.type
_entity_poly.pdbx_seq_one_letter_code
_entity_poly.pdbx_strand_id
1 'polypeptide(L)'
;MREDTEGLSTNNNTANGQKTTNGEDQKVAFHKLFTFADRLDVALMIVGTLSAIANGLAQPLMTLIFGQLINSFGAGDRSNIVKEVSKVALKFCVLGSWIGHRFSFTGFLLDGYWRKTVYPHSRMSGDTILIQDAMGEKVGKFIQLLATFFGGFAIGFIKGWLLALVLLSSIPPLVIAGGAMALIMTKMSSRGQVAYAEAGNIVEQTVGAIRTVASFTGEKHAIEKYNSKLKIAYNSAAQQGFGLRLGTRYNVVHCIWHLCTGHMVWIQIDRRERL
;
A
#
# COMPACT_ATOMS: atom_id res chain seq x y z
N MET A 1 -30.40 -65.73 20.60
CA MET A 1 -31.34 -64.74 21.16
C MET A 1 -31.12 -63.47 20.36
N ARG A 2 -31.84 -63.25 19.24
CA ARG A 2 -33.27 -62.89 19.11
C ARG A 2 -33.66 -61.71 20.00
N GLU A 3 -33.85 -60.57 19.32
CA GLU A 3 -35.04 -59.69 19.31
C GLU A 3 -35.72 -59.47 20.63
N ASP A 4 -35.80 -58.21 21.08
CA ASP A 4 -37.05 -57.45 20.97
C ASP A 4 -36.79 -55.91 21.04
N THR A 5 -37.01 -55.14 19.96
CA THR A 5 -38.25 -54.45 19.50
C THR A 5 -38.41 -53.04 20.09
N GLU A 6 -38.30 -51.99 19.27
CA GLU A 6 -39.41 -51.24 18.61
C GLU A 6 -39.66 -49.91 19.37
N GLY A 7 -40.04 -48.79 18.77
CA GLY A 7 -40.39 -48.43 17.41
C GLY A 7 -40.26 -46.90 17.30
N LEU A 8 -39.98 -46.40 16.09
CA LEU A 8 -40.97 -45.77 15.21
C LEU A 8 -41.24 -44.31 15.55
N SER A 9 -40.80 -43.39 14.69
CA SER A 9 -41.71 -42.53 13.90
C SER A 9 -40.95 -41.58 12.96
N THR A 10 -41.26 -41.75 11.66
CA THR A 10 -41.45 -40.71 10.62
C THR A 10 -40.29 -39.77 10.30
N ASN A 11 -39.57 -39.92 9.17
CA ASN A 11 -39.98 -39.71 7.77
C ASN A 11 -40.63 -38.33 7.51
N ASN A 12 -39.94 -37.46 6.77
CA ASN A 12 -40.40 -37.04 5.44
C ASN A 12 -39.42 -36.05 4.78
N ASN A 13 -38.95 -36.46 3.60
CA ASN A 13 -38.50 -35.60 2.53
C ASN A 13 -39.49 -34.45 2.29
N THR A 14 -39.05 -33.29 1.81
CA THR A 14 -38.95 -32.98 0.37
C THR A 14 -38.74 -31.47 0.21
N ALA A 15 -37.86 -31.12 -0.73
CA ALA A 15 -37.99 -30.00 -1.65
C ALA A 15 -38.11 -28.54 -1.14
N ASN A 16 -37.15 -27.77 -1.66
CA ASN A 16 -37.35 -26.49 -2.33
C ASN A 16 -37.34 -25.24 -1.45
N GLY A 17 -36.35 -24.38 -1.72
CA GLY A 17 -36.26 -23.07 -1.10
C GLY A 17 -34.91 -22.41 -1.28
N GLN A 18 -34.37 -22.37 -2.50
CA GLN A 18 -33.53 -21.24 -2.88
C GLN A 18 -34.40 -19.99 -2.70
N LYS A 19 -34.23 -19.29 -1.58
CA LYS A 19 -34.70 -17.93 -1.41
C LYS A 19 -33.47 -17.06 -1.24
N THR A 20 -33.10 -16.48 -2.37
CA THR A 20 -32.28 -15.29 -2.49
C THR A 20 -32.80 -14.20 -1.54
N THR A 21 -31.94 -13.75 -0.64
CA THR A 21 -32.00 -12.38 -0.11
C THR A 21 -30.64 -11.74 -0.32
N ASN A 22 -30.59 -10.93 -1.36
CA ASN A 22 -29.56 -9.93 -1.62
C ASN A 22 -29.47 -8.93 -0.47
N GLY A 23 -28.25 -8.46 -0.17
CA GLY A 23 -27.95 -7.19 0.52
C GLY A 23 -28.19 -7.23 2.03
N GLU A 24 -27.27 -6.84 2.90
CA GLU A 24 -26.26 -5.80 2.76
C GLU A 24 -24.98 -6.23 3.49
N ASP A 25 -23.86 -6.08 2.81
CA ASP A 25 -22.52 -5.98 3.38
C ASP A 25 -22.60 -4.91 4.49
N GLN A 26 -22.79 -5.30 5.75
CA GLN A 26 -22.89 -4.37 6.88
C GLN A 26 -21.54 -3.68 7.08
N LYS A 27 -21.30 -2.65 6.27
CA LYS A 27 -20.23 -1.69 6.46
C LYS A 27 -20.60 -0.89 7.70
N VAL A 28 -20.22 -1.41 8.86
CA VAL A 28 -20.33 -0.71 10.13
C VAL A 28 -19.65 0.64 9.97
N ALA A 29 -20.42 1.71 10.13
CA ALA A 29 -19.95 3.05 9.83
C ALA A 29 -18.82 3.47 10.78
N PHE A 30 -17.70 3.95 10.21
CA PHE A 30 -16.48 4.35 10.93
C PHE A 30 -16.73 5.30 12.12
N HIS A 31 -17.76 6.14 12.06
CA HIS A 31 -18.09 7.09 13.15
C HIS A 31 -18.55 6.39 14.44
N LYS A 32 -19.14 5.20 14.36
CA LYS A 32 -19.56 4.45 15.56
C LYS A 32 -18.36 3.86 16.31
N LEU A 33 -17.25 3.58 15.63
CA LEU A 33 -16.01 3.16 16.29
C LEU A 33 -15.36 4.31 17.07
N PHE A 34 -15.49 5.56 16.59
CA PHE A 34 -14.98 6.75 17.29
C PHE A 34 -15.88 7.25 18.43
N THR A 35 -17.10 6.72 18.54
CA THR A 35 -18.05 7.09 19.61
C THR A 35 -17.69 6.45 20.97
N PHE A 36 -16.90 5.38 20.97
CA PHE A 36 -16.37 4.73 22.18
C PHE A 36 -15.02 5.28 22.65
N ALA A 37 -14.48 6.32 21.99
CA ALA A 37 -13.17 6.89 22.31
C ALA A 37 -13.22 7.78 23.56
N ASP A 38 -12.38 7.46 24.55
CA ASP A 38 -12.20 8.27 25.75
C ASP A 38 -11.54 9.63 25.43
N ARG A 39 -11.61 10.60 26.34
CA ARG A 39 -11.06 11.96 26.11
C ARG A 39 -9.56 11.96 25.79
N LEU A 40 -8.82 10.98 26.30
CA LEU A 40 -7.40 10.79 26.00
C LEU A 40 -7.18 10.26 24.57
N ASP A 41 -8.02 9.34 24.11
CA ASP A 41 -7.95 8.73 22.78
C ASP A 41 -8.22 9.77 21.69
N VAL A 42 -9.19 10.68 21.94
CA VAL A 42 -9.48 11.81 21.06
C VAL A 42 -8.30 12.79 21.00
N ALA A 43 -7.68 13.11 22.14
CA ALA A 43 -6.49 13.97 22.18
C ALA A 43 -5.31 13.34 21.41
N LEU A 44 -5.10 12.04 21.57
CA LEU A 44 -4.11 11.25 20.83
C LEU A 44 -4.39 11.24 19.33
N MET A 45 -5.65 11.10 18.91
CA MET A 45 -6.03 11.16 17.50
C MET A 45 -5.74 12.54 16.87
N ILE A 46 -5.99 13.63 17.62
CA ILE A 46 -5.69 14.99 17.15
C ILE A 46 -4.16 15.18 17.01
N VAL A 47 -3.38 14.78 18.02
CA VAL A 47 -1.92 14.86 17.98
C VAL A 47 -1.32 14.01 16.86
N GLY A 48 -1.86 12.81 16.62
CA GLY A 48 -1.47 11.94 15.52
C GLY A 48 -1.79 12.54 14.14
N THR A 49 -2.97 13.16 13.99
CA THR A 49 -3.38 13.81 12.74
C THR A 49 -2.51 15.04 12.44
N LEU A 50 -2.25 15.89 13.44
CA LEU A 50 -1.32 17.02 13.33
C LEU A 50 0.09 16.56 12.92
N SER A 51 0.56 15.46 13.51
CA SER A 51 1.85 14.85 13.20
C SER A 51 1.93 14.36 11.76
N ALA A 52 0.87 13.71 11.27
CA ALA A 52 0.78 13.19 9.92
C ALA A 52 0.73 14.32 8.87
N ILE A 53 0.01 15.42 9.14
CA ILE A 53 -0.01 16.60 8.28
C ILE A 53 1.38 17.24 8.21
N ALA A 54 2.04 17.44 9.37
CA ALA A 54 3.37 18.02 9.42
C ALA A 54 4.39 17.19 8.61
N ASN A 55 4.32 15.86 8.71
CA ASN A 55 5.18 14.97 7.94
C ASN A 55 4.87 15.03 6.42
N GLY A 56 3.59 15.18 6.05
CA GLY A 56 3.19 15.32 4.64
C GLY A 56 3.73 16.61 4.00
N LEU A 57 3.66 17.73 4.72
CA LEU A 57 4.17 19.03 4.24
C LEU A 57 5.70 19.15 4.25
N ALA A 58 6.38 18.38 5.09
CA ALA A 58 7.84 18.38 5.17
C ALA A 58 8.49 17.99 3.83
N GLN A 59 7.89 17.03 3.10
CA GLN A 59 8.41 16.55 1.82
C GLN A 59 8.47 17.66 0.75
N PRO A 60 7.37 18.37 0.40
CA PRO A 60 7.41 19.52 -0.50
C PRO A 60 8.31 20.68 -0.03
N LEU A 61 8.31 20.97 1.27
CA LEU A 61 9.10 22.07 1.84
C LEU A 61 10.61 21.83 1.69
N MET A 62 11.04 20.57 1.84
CA MET A 62 12.42 20.17 1.66
C MET A 62 12.89 20.37 0.20
N THR A 63 12.03 20.02 -0.76
CA THR A 63 12.30 20.28 -2.18
C THR A 63 12.46 21.78 -2.48
N LEU A 64 11.67 22.65 -1.84
CA LEU A 64 11.82 24.10 -2.00
C LEU A 64 13.16 24.62 -1.47
N ILE A 65 13.58 24.16 -0.28
CA ILE A 65 14.84 24.57 0.33
C ILE A 65 16.02 24.10 -0.53
N PHE A 66 15.93 22.87 -1.05
CA PHE A 66 16.92 22.36 -2.00
C PHE A 66 16.95 23.17 -3.32
N GLY A 67 15.79 23.59 -3.82
CA GLY A 67 15.71 24.50 -4.97
C GLY A 67 16.38 25.86 -4.70
N GLN A 68 16.22 26.41 -3.50
CA GLN A 68 16.92 27.64 -3.08
C GLN A 68 18.43 27.42 -3.02
N LEU A 69 18.89 26.26 -2.52
CA LEU A 69 20.31 25.90 -2.49
C LEU A 69 20.92 25.90 -3.90
N ILE A 70 20.25 25.26 -4.86
CA ILE A 70 20.70 25.19 -6.26
C ILE A 70 20.79 26.60 -6.86
N ASN A 71 19.77 27.44 -6.62
CA ASN A 71 19.75 28.80 -7.15
C ASN A 71 20.88 29.66 -6.55
N SER A 72 21.23 29.46 -5.28
CA SER A 72 22.34 30.17 -4.63
C SER A 72 23.69 29.84 -5.27
N PHE A 73 23.91 28.63 -5.81
CA PHE A 73 25.14 28.32 -6.54
C PHE A 73 25.18 28.93 -7.96
N GLY A 74 24.02 29.26 -8.53
CA GLY A 74 23.92 29.87 -9.87
C GLY A 74 24.18 31.38 -9.91
N ALA A 75 24.08 32.08 -8.78
CA ALA A 75 24.35 33.51 -8.68
C ALA A 75 25.86 33.75 -8.50
N GLY A 76 26.55 34.28 -9.52
CA GLY A 76 28.01 34.31 -9.65
C GLY A 76 28.84 35.14 -8.65
N ASP A 77 28.36 35.45 -7.44
CA ASP A 77 29.08 36.26 -6.44
C ASP A 77 29.57 35.42 -5.23
N ARG A 78 30.84 35.00 -5.27
CA ARG A 78 31.44 34.05 -4.30
C ARG A 78 31.29 34.45 -2.83
N SER A 79 31.26 35.75 -2.53
CA SER A 79 31.20 36.24 -1.13
C SER A 79 29.80 36.11 -0.51
N ASN A 80 28.76 36.18 -1.34
CA ASN A 80 27.37 36.13 -0.91
C ASN A 80 26.80 34.68 -0.94
N ILE A 81 27.33 33.82 -1.81
CA ILE A 81 26.92 32.41 -1.93
C ILE A 81 27.14 31.65 -0.61
N VAL A 82 28.26 31.84 0.08
CA VAL A 82 28.58 31.09 1.32
C VAL A 82 27.60 31.44 2.45
N LYS A 83 27.18 32.71 2.55
CA LYS A 83 26.19 33.15 3.55
C LYS A 83 24.80 32.57 3.26
N GLU A 84 24.39 32.57 2.00
CA GLU A 84 23.09 32.03 1.60
C GLU A 84 23.05 30.48 1.70
N VAL A 85 24.11 29.79 1.27
CA VAL A 85 24.25 28.34 1.43
C VAL A 85 24.22 27.94 2.91
N SER A 86 24.89 28.69 3.79
CA SER A 86 24.87 28.44 5.24
C SER A 86 23.46 28.57 5.83
N LYS A 87 22.71 29.62 5.46
CA LYS A 87 21.32 29.83 5.90
C LYS A 87 20.38 28.72 5.41
N VAL A 88 20.55 28.28 4.17
CA VAL A 88 19.74 27.21 3.56
C VAL A 88 20.07 25.85 4.18
N ALA A 89 21.35 25.56 4.43
CA ALA A 89 21.79 24.36 5.13
C ALA A 89 21.26 24.30 6.58
N LEU A 90 21.21 25.44 7.27
CA LEU A 90 20.65 25.50 8.62
C LEU A 90 19.15 25.16 8.65
N LYS A 91 18.37 25.66 7.68
CA LYS A 91 16.95 25.29 7.52
C LYS A 91 16.77 23.80 7.27
N PHE A 92 17.66 23.19 6.48
CA PHE A 92 17.67 21.75 6.21
C PHE A 92 17.99 20.92 7.47
N CYS A 93 18.99 21.36 8.25
CA CYS A 93 19.36 20.72 9.52
C CYS A 93 18.24 20.81 10.57
N VAL A 94 17.62 21.98 10.69
CA VAL A 94 16.46 22.18 11.57
C VAL A 94 15.33 21.26 11.13
N LEU A 95 14.91 21.27 9.87
CA LEU A 95 13.86 20.36 9.38
C LEU A 95 14.19 18.88 9.59
N GLY A 96 15.44 18.47 9.38
CA GLY A 96 15.90 17.11 9.66
C GLY A 96 15.78 16.73 11.14
N SER A 97 16.18 17.64 12.04
CA SER A 97 16.01 17.48 13.49
C SER A 97 14.53 17.39 13.87
N TRP A 98 13.67 18.21 13.27
CA TRP A 98 12.21 18.15 13.48
C TRP A 98 11.60 16.81 13.06
N ILE A 99 11.98 16.28 11.90
CA ILE A 99 11.51 14.97 11.41
C ILE A 99 12.02 13.84 12.31
N GLY A 100 13.29 13.89 12.73
CA GLY A 100 13.89 12.90 13.63
C GLY A 100 13.24 12.90 15.02
N HIS A 101 13.04 14.08 15.61
CA HIS A 101 12.39 14.20 16.93
C HIS A 101 10.93 13.76 16.86
N ARG A 102 10.22 14.04 15.76
CA ARG A 102 8.87 13.53 15.53
C ARG A 102 8.81 12.00 15.48
N PHE A 103 9.75 11.35 14.79
CA PHE A 103 9.77 9.89 14.66
C PHE A 103 10.04 9.23 16.03
N SER A 104 11.00 9.73 16.79
CA SER A 104 11.27 9.24 18.16
C SER A 104 10.13 9.53 19.13
N PHE A 105 9.51 10.71 19.08
CA PHE A 105 8.40 11.07 19.97
C PHE A 105 7.14 10.25 19.67
N THR A 106 6.86 9.98 18.40
CA THR A 106 5.74 9.12 17.98
C THR A 106 5.99 7.68 18.41
N GLY A 107 7.22 7.17 18.23
CA GLY A 107 7.61 5.84 18.72
C GLY A 107 7.47 5.70 20.25
N PHE A 108 7.96 6.69 21.01
CA PHE A 108 7.86 6.68 22.47
C PHE A 108 6.42 6.75 22.99
N LEU A 109 5.57 7.58 22.38
CA LEU A 109 4.15 7.65 22.73
C LEU A 109 3.39 6.38 22.33
N LEU A 110 3.69 5.80 21.16
CA LEU A 110 3.10 4.54 20.72
C LEU A 110 3.51 3.39 21.64
N ASP A 111 4.80 3.23 21.97
CA ASP A 111 5.27 2.17 22.87
C ASP A 111 4.72 2.30 24.29
N GLY A 112 4.62 3.53 24.81
CA GLY A 112 4.01 3.79 26.11
C GLY A 112 2.51 3.50 26.13
N TYR A 113 1.81 3.79 25.04
CA TYR A 113 0.37 3.64 24.92
C TYR A 113 -0.07 2.21 24.55
N TRP A 114 0.62 1.55 23.62
CA TRP A 114 0.43 0.13 23.27
C TRP A 114 0.62 -0.76 24.49
N ARG A 115 1.63 -0.47 25.32
CA ARG A 115 1.87 -1.21 26.55
C ARG A 115 0.71 -1.08 27.55
N LYS A 116 0.03 0.06 27.58
CA LYS A 116 -1.07 0.36 28.52
C LYS A 116 -2.44 -0.15 28.06
N THR A 117 -2.68 -0.21 26.74
CA THR A 117 -4.00 -0.54 26.17
C THR A 117 -4.08 -1.97 25.61
N VAL A 118 -3.00 -2.51 25.03
CA VAL A 118 -3.06 -3.76 24.26
C VAL A 118 -2.68 -5.01 25.06
N TYR A 119 -1.82 -4.91 26.08
CA TYR A 119 -1.48 -6.06 26.95
C TYR A 119 -2.72 -6.78 27.56
N PRO A 120 -3.80 -6.09 27.98
CA PRO A 120 -5.00 -6.77 28.47
C PRO A 120 -5.98 -7.22 27.38
N HIS A 121 -6.07 -6.53 26.23
CA HIS A 121 -7.07 -6.83 25.17
C HIS A 121 -6.59 -7.84 24.11
N SER A 122 -5.27 -7.99 23.93
CA SER A 122 -4.66 -8.87 22.93
C SER A 122 -4.90 -10.36 23.16
N ARG A 123 -5.30 -10.77 24.36
CA ARG A 123 -5.63 -12.17 24.69
C ARG A 123 -7.06 -12.58 24.31
N MET A 124 -7.93 -11.63 23.91
CA MET A 124 -9.37 -11.89 23.71
C MET A 124 -9.93 -11.43 22.34
N SER A 125 -9.25 -10.60 21.55
CA SER A 125 -9.83 -10.02 20.32
C SER A 125 -8.90 -10.12 19.10
N GLY A 126 -8.88 -11.29 18.45
CA GLY A 126 -8.24 -11.47 17.14
C GLY A 126 -8.87 -10.63 16.02
N ASP A 127 -10.17 -10.35 16.10
CA ASP A 127 -10.88 -9.57 15.07
C ASP A 127 -10.76 -8.05 15.30
N THR A 128 -10.70 -7.60 16.57
CA THR A 128 -10.56 -6.17 16.89
C THR A 128 -9.17 -5.65 16.57
N ILE A 129 -8.11 -6.46 16.70
CA ILE A 129 -6.74 -6.04 16.38
C ILE A 129 -6.55 -5.81 14.87
N LEU A 130 -7.23 -6.60 14.03
CA LEU A 130 -7.21 -6.44 12.57
C LEU A 130 -7.88 -5.13 12.13
N ILE A 131 -8.99 -4.78 12.79
CA ILE A 131 -9.72 -3.52 12.56
C ILE A 131 -8.89 -2.33 13.06
N GLN A 132 -8.24 -2.46 14.21
CA GLN A 132 -7.41 -1.40 14.78
C GLN A 132 -6.16 -1.11 13.94
N ASP A 133 -5.50 -2.16 13.44
CA ASP A 133 -4.35 -2.04 12.53
C ASP A 133 -4.76 -1.41 11.18
N ALA A 134 -5.91 -1.85 10.65
CA ALA A 134 -6.48 -1.29 9.43
C ALA A 134 -6.89 0.19 9.57
N MET A 135 -7.41 0.62 10.73
CA MET A 135 -7.81 2.02 10.93
C MET A 135 -6.64 2.94 11.32
N GLY A 136 -5.77 2.54 12.24
CA GLY A 136 -4.75 3.43 12.79
C GLY A 136 -3.66 3.79 11.77
N GLU A 137 -3.01 2.78 11.18
CA GLU A 137 -1.88 3.00 10.27
C GLU A 137 -2.35 3.57 8.93
N LYS A 138 -3.44 3.05 8.36
CA LYS A 138 -3.91 3.47 7.04
C LYS A 138 -4.52 4.86 7.04
N VAL A 139 -5.27 5.25 8.07
CA VAL A 139 -5.85 6.61 8.15
C VAL A 139 -4.74 7.65 8.34
N GLY A 140 -3.73 7.35 9.16
CA GLY A 140 -2.54 8.21 9.31
C GLY A 140 -1.77 8.38 8.01
N LYS A 141 -1.59 7.31 7.24
CA LYS A 141 -0.96 7.39 5.91
C LYS A 141 -1.82 8.13 4.90
N PHE A 142 -3.14 7.96 4.95
CA PHE A 142 -4.07 8.65 4.06
C PHE A 142 -4.04 10.16 4.29
N ILE A 143 -4.11 10.62 5.55
CA ILE A 143 -4.05 12.06 5.85
C ILE A 143 -2.68 12.65 5.50
N GLN A 144 -1.59 11.90 5.72
CA GLN A 144 -0.25 12.30 5.27
C GLN A 144 -0.22 12.46 3.75
N LEU A 145 -0.76 11.50 3.00
CA LEU A 145 -0.77 11.52 1.53
C LEU A 145 -1.58 12.70 0.99
N LEU A 146 -2.73 12.99 1.60
CA LEU A 146 -3.54 14.17 1.27
C LEU A 146 -2.78 15.47 1.55
N ALA A 147 -2.13 15.57 2.72
CA ALA A 147 -1.34 16.76 3.06
C ALA A 147 -0.16 16.97 2.09
N THR A 148 0.56 15.92 1.72
CA THR A 148 1.62 15.99 0.71
C THR A 148 1.08 16.39 -0.65
N PHE A 149 -0.08 15.85 -1.04
CA PHE A 149 -0.71 16.15 -2.33
C PHE A 149 -1.10 17.63 -2.43
N PHE A 150 -1.90 18.14 -1.49
CA PHE A 150 -2.32 19.54 -1.50
C PHE A 150 -1.15 20.49 -1.25
N GLY A 151 -0.22 20.13 -0.36
CA GLY A 151 0.97 20.93 -0.08
C GLY A 151 1.89 21.05 -1.29
N GLY A 152 2.17 19.93 -1.96
CA GLY A 152 2.98 19.90 -3.18
C GLY A 152 2.32 20.62 -4.35
N PHE A 153 1.02 20.42 -4.53
CA PHE A 153 0.24 21.11 -5.56
C PHE A 153 0.23 22.62 -5.34
N ALA A 154 -0.14 23.09 -4.14
CA ALA A 154 -0.15 24.51 -3.81
C ALA A 154 1.22 25.16 -4.03
N ILE A 155 2.30 24.54 -3.54
CA ILE A 155 3.67 25.05 -3.71
C ILE A 155 4.08 25.10 -5.19
N GLY A 156 3.77 24.07 -5.97
CA GLY A 156 4.10 24.01 -7.40
C GLY A 156 3.42 25.11 -8.20
N PHE A 157 2.14 25.34 -7.93
CA PHE A 157 1.36 26.39 -8.59
C PHE A 157 1.82 27.82 -8.21
N ILE A 158 2.23 28.03 -6.95
CA ILE A 158 2.76 29.33 -6.49
C ILE A 158 4.11 29.66 -7.16
N LYS A 159 4.99 28.67 -7.36
CA LYS A 159 6.34 28.91 -7.91
C LYS A 159 6.37 29.06 -9.42
N GLY A 160 5.47 28.40 -10.14
CA GLY A 160 5.40 28.50 -11.58
C GLY A 160 4.22 27.72 -12.16
N TRP A 161 3.15 28.45 -12.49
CA TRP A 161 1.96 27.89 -13.11
C TRP A 161 2.26 27.08 -14.40
N LEU A 162 3.19 27.57 -15.22
CA LEU A 162 3.56 26.93 -16.48
C LEU A 162 4.26 25.57 -16.25
N LEU A 163 5.17 25.49 -15.27
CA LEU A 163 5.87 24.24 -14.91
C LEU A 163 4.92 23.24 -14.22
N ALA A 164 3.96 23.72 -13.43
CA ALA A 164 2.97 22.88 -12.77
C ALA A 164 2.01 22.19 -13.77
N LEU A 165 1.51 22.92 -14.78
CA LEU A 165 0.65 22.35 -15.82
C LEU A 165 1.35 21.26 -16.64
N VAL A 166 2.64 21.46 -16.93
CA VAL A 166 3.46 20.48 -17.65
C VAL A 166 3.60 19.19 -16.84
N LEU A 167 3.86 19.29 -15.55
CA LEU A 167 3.93 18.11 -14.67
C LEU A 167 2.59 17.38 -14.57
N LEU A 168 1.47 18.11 -14.58
CA LEU A 168 0.13 17.53 -14.58
C LEU A 168 -0.14 16.63 -15.81
N SER A 169 0.39 17.00 -16.98
CA SER A 169 0.27 16.20 -18.21
C SER A 169 1.04 14.87 -18.16
N SER A 170 1.99 14.72 -17.23
CA SER A 170 2.73 13.45 -17.04
C SER A 170 1.99 12.44 -16.16
N ILE A 171 0.93 12.87 -15.47
CA ILE A 171 0.13 12.01 -14.59
C ILE A 171 -0.65 10.94 -15.36
N PRO A 172 -1.35 11.21 -16.48
CA PRO A 172 -2.12 10.19 -17.18
C PRO A 172 -1.28 9.01 -17.69
N PRO A 173 -0.11 9.21 -18.34
CA PRO A 173 0.77 8.09 -18.70
C PRO A 173 1.24 7.27 -17.49
N LEU A 174 1.53 7.94 -16.37
CA LEU A 174 1.94 7.28 -15.12
C LEU A 174 0.82 6.39 -14.56
N VAL A 175 -0.42 6.89 -14.57
CA VAL A 175 -1.60 6.15 -14.12
C VAL A 175 -1.87 4.95 -15.03
N ILE A 176 -1.73 5.10 -16.35
CA ILE A 176 -1.91 3.99 -17.30
C ILE A 176 -0.87 2.89 -17.07
N ALA A 177 0.41 3.26 -16.91
CA ALA A 177 1.48 2.30 -16.65
C ALA A 177 1.31 1.59 -15.29
N GLY A 178 0.99 2.36 -14.23
CA GLY A 178 0.73 1.83 -12.90
C GLY A 178 -0.51 0.92 -12.86
N GLY A 179 -1.59 1.32 -13.55
CA GLY A 179 -2.82 0.55 -13.70
C GLY A 179 -2.58 -0.76 -14.43
N ALA A 180 -1.86 -0.75 -15.55
CA ALA A 180 -1.48 -1.96 -16.27
C ALA A 180 -0.67 -2.93 -15.38
N MET A 181 0.29 -2.41 -14.62
CA MET A 181 1.07 -3.22 -13.67
C MET A 181 0.20 -3.83 -12.57
N ALA A 182 -0.73 -3.06 -11.99
CA ALA A 182 -1.66 -3.52 -10.97
C ALA A 182 -2.59 -4.62 -11.50
N LEU A 183 -3.09 -4.48 -12.72
CA LEU A 183 -3.93 -5.49 -13.38
C LEU A 183 -3.16 -6.79 -13.68
N ILE A 184 -1.90 -6.68 -14.11
CA ILE A 184 -1.04 -7.85 -14.36
C ILE A 184 -0.76 -8.56 -13.03
N MET A 185 -0.39 -7.81 -11.98
CA MET A 185 -0.07 -8.38 -10.67
C MET A 185 -1.29 -9.07 -10.03
N THR A 186 -2.46 -8.45 -10.06
CA THR A 186 -3.71 -9.01 -9.51
C THR A 186 -4.15 -10.28 -10.24
N LYS A 187 -4.13 -10.29 -11.58
CA LYS A 187 -4.44 -11.48 -12.39
C LYS A 187 -3.52 -12.66 -12.08
N MET A 188 -2.29 -12.38 -11.69
CA MET A 188 -1.25 -13.39 -11.49
C MET A 188 -1.21 -13.93 -10.08
N SER A 189 -1.44 -13.06 -9.09
CA SER A 189 -1.78 -13.51 -7.74
C SER A 189 -2.97 -14.45 -7.79
N SER A 190 -4.03 -14.11 -8.54
CA SER A 190 -5.20 -15.00 -8.71
C SER A 190 -4.82 -16.35 -9.34
N ARG A 191 -4.08 -16.36 -10.47
CA ARG A 191 -3.63 -17.60 -11.12
C ARG A 191 -2.72 -18.45 -10.24
N GLY A 192 -1.82 -17.81 -9.48
CA GLY A 192 -0.96 -18.49 -8.52
C GLY A 192 -1.78 -19.17 -7.43
N GLN A 193 -2.72 -18.44 -6.81
CA GLN A 193 -3.61 -18.99 -5.79
C GLN A 193 -4.45 -20.15 -6.32
N VAL A 194 -4.99 -20.07 -7.53
CA VAL A 194 -5.76 -21.17 -8.15
C VAL A 194 -4.90 -22.40 -8.38
N ALA A 195 -3.69 -22.26 -8.91
CA ALA A 195 -2.78 -23.38 -9.11
C ALA A 195 -2.31 -24.02 -7.78
N TYR A 196 -2.13 -23.22 -6.73
CA TYR A 196 -1.85 -23.71 -5.38
C TYR A 196 -3.05 -24.44 -4.77
N ALA A 197 -4.27 -23.93 -4.95
CA ALA A 197 -5.49 -24.58 -4.46
C ALA A 197 -5.69 -25.95 -5.14
N GLU A 198 -5.46 -26.05 -6.45
CA GLU A 198 -5.57 -27.32 -7.18
C GLU A 198 -4.49 -28.33 -6.76
N ALA A 199 -3.25 -27.86 -6.53
CA ALA A 199 -2.19 -28.69 -5.97
C ALA A 199 -2.51 -29.16 -4.55
N GLY A 200 -3.09 -28.28 -3.72
CA GLY A 200 -3.59 -28.60 -2.38
C GLY A 200 -4.68 -29.67 -2.40
N ASN A 201 -5.65 -29.55 -3.30
CA ASN A 201 -6.72 -30.55 -3.47
C ASN A 201 -6.16 -31.93 -3.88
N ILE A 202 -5.14 -31.98 -4.76
CA ILE A 202 -4.47 -33.24 -5.12
C ILE A 202 -3.80 -33.88 -3.89
N VAL A 203 -3.12 -33.09 -3.06
CA VAL A 203 -2.51 -33.57 -1.82
C VAL A 203 -3.58 -34.04 -0.85
N GLU A 204 -4.66 -33.29 -0.68
CA GLU A 204 -5.78 -33.62 0.20
C GLU A 204 -6.43 -34.95 -0.18
N GLN A 205 -6.68 -35.18 -1.48
CA GLN A 205 -7.18 -36.46 -1.99
C GLN A 205 -6.20 -37.61 -1.79
N THR A 206 -4.90 -37.37 -2.00
CA THR A 206 -3.85 -38.38 -1.86
C THR A 206 -3.64 -38.78 -0.41
N VAL A 207 -3.63 -37.80 0.51
CA VAL A 207 -3.48 -38.01 1.96
C VAL A 207 -4.75 -38.63 2.54
N GLY A 208 -5.93 -38.17 2.11
CA GLY A 208 -7.20 -38.75 2.52
C GLY A 208 -7.36 -40.22 2.11
N ALA A 209 -6.79 -40.61 0.97
CA ALA A 209 -6.82 -41.99 0.45
C ALA A 209 -5.46 -42.71 0.54
N ILE A 210 -4.61 -42.36 1.52
CA ILE A 210 -3.21 -42.80 1.56
C ILE A 210 -3.02 -44.33 1.52
N ARG A 211 -3.90 -45.10 2.18
CA ARG A 211 -3.84 -46.57 2.15
C ARG A 211 -4.07 -47.12 0.75
N THR A 212 -4.98 -46.51 -0.01
CA THR A 212 -5.29 -46.90 -1.39
C THR A 212 -4.12 -46.58 -2.31
N VAL A 213 -3.53 -45.39 -2.18
CA VAL A 213 -2.37 -44.97 -3.00
C VAL A 213 -1.16 -45.88 -2.74
N ALA A 214 -0.91 -46.24 -1.47
CA ALA A 214 0.15 -47.17 -1.09
C ALA A 214 -0.10 -48.58 -1.64
N SER A 215 -1.34 -49.09 -1.59
CA SER A 215 -1.67 -50.42 -2.11
C SER A 215 -1.55 -50.54 -3.63
N PHE A 216 -1.73 -49.44 -4.37
CA PHE A 216 -1.57 -49.39 -5.83
C PHE A 216 -0.18 -48.90 -6.27
N THR A 217 0.75 -48.65 -5.34
CA THR A 217 2.08 -48.07 -5.63
C THR A 217 1.99 -46.76 -6.45
N GLY A 218 0.92 -45.98 -6.26
CA GLY A 218 0.56 -44.81 -7.07
C GLY A 218 1.29 -43.51 -6.66
N GLU A 219 2.19 -43.58 -5.69
CA GLU A 219 2.85 -42.41 -5.07
C GLU A 219 3.60 -41.55 -6.09
N LYS A 220 4.33 -42.17 -7.02
CA LYS A 220 5.07 -41.46 -8.07
C LYS A 220 4.14 -40.65 -8.98
N HIS A 221 2.99 -41.19 -9.32
CA HIS A 221 2.00 -40.53 -10.16
C HIS A 221 1.36 -39.32 -9.45
N ALA A 222 1.08 -39.44 -8.15
CA ALA A 222 0.55 -38.34 -7.35
C ALA A 222 1.58 -37.20 -7.22
N ILE A 223 2.85 -37.52 -6.98
CA ILE A 223 3.95 -36.55 -6.90
C ILE A 223 4.14 -35.82 -8.23
N GLU A 224 4.09 -36.54 -9.36
CA GLU A 224 4.22 -35.94 -10.69
C GLU A 224 3.06 -34.97 -10.98
N LYS A 225 1.82 -35.36 -10.64
CA LYS A 225 0.63 -34.51 -10.80
C LYS A 225 0.75 -33.23 -9.96
N TYR A 226 1.20 -33.35 -8.70
CA TYR A 226 1.46 -32.20 -7.82
C TYR A 226 2.57 -31.28 -8.37
N ASN A 227 3.71 -31.86 -8.78
CA ASN A 227 4.83 -31.11 -9.35
C ASN A 227 4.45 -30.39 -10.65
N SER A 228 3.59 -30.97 -11.48
CA SER A 228 3.12 -30.33 -12.71
C SER A 228 2.36 -29.03 -12.42
N LYS A 229 1.47 -29.02 -11.42
CA LYS A 229 0.68 -27.86 -11.01
C LYS A 229 1.54 -26.79 -10.35
N LEU A 230 2.48 -27.20 -9.49
CA LEU A 230 3.46 -26.29 -8.90
C LEU A 230 4.41 -25.68 -9.93
N LYS A 231 4.84 -26.42 -10.94
CA LYS A 231 5.75 -25.93 -11.99
C LYS A 231 5.10 -24.81 -12.82
N ILE A 232 3.81 -24.93 -13.12
CA ILE A 232 3.04 -23.88 -13.80
C ILE A 232 2.94 -22.62 -12.92
N ALA A 233 2.66 -22.78 -11.62
CA ALA A 233 2.63 -21.67 -10.66
C ALA A 233 4.01 -20.98 -10.52
N TYR A 234 5.07 -21.78 -10.41
CA TYR A 234 6.44 -21.31 -10.26
C TYR A 234 6.93 -20.57 -11.51
N ASN A 235 6.77 -21.13 -12.70
CA ASN A 235 7.24 -20.49 -13.93
C ASN A 235 6.50 -19.17 -14.20
N SER A 236 5.19 -19.16 -13.93
CA SER A 236 4.35 -17.96 -14.01
C SER A 236 4.78 -16.87 -13.02
N ALA A 237 5.20 -17.24 -11.81
CA ALA A 237 5.72 -16.31 -10.81
C ALA A 237 7.16 -15.85 -11.12
N ALA A 238 8.02 -16.75 -11.57
CA ALA A 238 9.44 -16.49 -11.87
C ALA A 238 9.60 -15.56 -13.09
N GLN A 239 8.85 -15.81 -14.17
CA GLN A 239 8.85 -14.99 -15.37
C GLN A 239 8.42 -13.54 -15.07
N GLN A 240 7.61 -13.33 -14.03
CA GLN A 240 7.17 -12.01 -13.60
C GLN A 240 8.10 -11.32 -12.62
N GLY A 241 8.76 -12.09 -11.76
CA GLY A 241 9.75 -11.55 -10.83
C GLY A 241 10.86 -10.78 -11.54
N PHE A 242 11.34 -11.30 -12.68
CA PHE A 242 12.41 -10.67 -13.46
C PHE A 242 11.93 -9.58 -14.42
N GLY A 243 10.91 -9.85 -15.24
CA GLY A 243 10.51 -8.91 -16.32
C GLY A 243 9.73 -7.70 -15.84
N LEU A 244 8.81 -7.87 -14.89
CA LEU A 244 7.89 -6.81 -14.46
C LEU A 244 8.52 -5.89 -13.42
N ARG A 245 9.33 -6.42 -12.50
CA ARG A 245 9.89 -5.64 -11.37
C ARG A 245 11.04 -4.72 -11.79
N LEU A 246 11.86 -5.16 -12.74
CA LEU A 246 12.93 -4.33 -13.32
C LEU A 246 12.36 -3.43 -14.42
N GLY A 247 11.67 -3.99 -15.43
CA GLY A 247 11.22 -3.25 -16.61
C GLY A 247 10.25 -2.09 -16.32
N THR A 248 9.31 -2.24 -15.39
CA THR A 248 8.33 -1.18 -15.10
C THR A 248 8.93 -0.01 -14.33
N ARG A 249 9.90 -0.26 -13.44
CA ARG A 249 10.58 0.82 -12.69
C ARG A 249 11.49 1.65 -13.59
N TYR A 250 12.23 1.02 -14.49
CA TYR A 250 13.11 1.73 -15.41
C TYR A 250 12.34 2.49 -16.49
N ASN A 251 11.28 1.93 -17.08
CA ASN A 251 10.51 2.62 -18.13
C ASN A 251 9.78 3.87 -17.61
N VAL A 252 9.16 3.79 -16.43
CA VAL A 252 8.40 4.93 -15.87
C VAL A 252 9.32 6.12 -15.57
N VAL A 253 10.50 5.87 -15.00
CA VAL A 253 11.48 6.92 -14.71
C VAL A 253 12.04 7.52 -16.01
N HIS A 254 12.27 6.68 -17.02
CA HIS A 254 12.76 7.13 -18.33
C HIS A 254 11.73 8.00 -19.08
N CYS A 255 10.45 7.65 -19.03
CA CYS A 255 9.37 8.46 -19.61
C CYS A 255 9.27 9.84 -18.93
N ILE A 256 9.33 9.88 -17.59
CA ILE A 256 9.29 11.14 -16.84
C ILE A 256 10.49 12.02 -17.18
N TRP A 257 11.68 11.42 -17.28
CA TRP A 257 12.90 12.12 -17.66
C TRP A 257 12.80 12.75 -19.06
N HIS A 258 12.37 11.98 -20.07
CA HIS A 258 12.21 12.48 -21.44
C HIS A 258 11.11 13.53 -21.59
N LEU A 259 9.95 13.36 -20.93
CA LEU A 259 8.91 14.38 -20.96
C LEU A 259 9.38 15.68 -20.30
N CYS A 260 10.05 15.59 -19.15
CA CYS A 260 10.48 16.77 -18.40
C CYS A 260 11.58 17.55 -19.15
N THR A 261 12.56 16.83 -19.70
CA THR A 261 13.63 17.42 -20.52
C THR A 261 13.10 18.00 -21.84
N GLY A 262 12.19 17.30 -22.52
CA GLY A 262 11.56 17.79 -23.76
C GLY A 262 10.77 19.08 -23.54
N HIS A 263 9.98 19.14 -22.46
CA HIS A 263 9.21 20.35 -22.15
C HIS A 263 10.08 21.52 -21.66
N MET A 264 11.15 21.25 -20.91
CA MET A 264 12.12 22.26 -20.49
C MET A 264 12.80 22.90 -21.72
N VAL A 265 13.15 22.08 -22.71
CA VAL A 265 13.70 22.55 -24.00
C VAL A 265 12.66 23.35 -24.79
N TRP A 266 11.42 22.88 -24.86
CA TRP A 266 10.33 23.62 -25.53
C TRP A 266 10.07 24.98 -24.89
N ILE A 267 10.08 25.07 -23.56
CA ILE A 267 9.95 26.33 -22.81
C ILE A 267 11.13 27.29 -23.08
N GLN A 268 12.35 26.76 -23.24
CA GLN A 268 13.49 27.60 -23.61
C GLN A 268 13.41 28.11 -25.04
N ILE A 269 12.85 27.31 -25.96
CA ILE A 269 12.63 27.72 -27.36
C ILE A 269 11.55 28.80 -27.44
N ASP A 270 10.39 28.61 -26.80
CA ASP A 270 9.31 29.60 -26.74
C ASP A 270 9.75 30.94 -26.13
N ARG A 271 10.65 30.89 -25.13
CA ARG A 271 11.22 32.10 -24.53
C ARG A 271 12.26 32.78 -25.44
N ARG A 272 12.95 32.03 -26.30
CA ARG A 272 13.92 32.56 -27.27
C ARG A 272 13.23 33.21 -28.46
N GLU A 273 12.05 32.74 -28.86
CA GLU A 273 11.27 33.33 -29.96
C GLU A 273 10.51 34.61 -29.56
N ARG A 274 10.42 34.91 -28.25
CA ARG A 274 9.80 36.13 -27.71
C ARG A 274 10.79 37.24 -27.29
N LEU A 275 12.09 37.06 -27.53
CA LEU A 275 13.16 38.04 -27.30
C LEU A 275 13.74 38.50 -28.65
#